data_AF-A0A6C0KMD1-F1
#
_entry.id   AF-A0A6C0KMD1-F1
#
_cell.length_a   1.000
_cell.length_b   1.000
_cell.length_c   1.000
_cell.angle_alpha   90.00
_cell.angle_beta   90.00
_cell.angle_gamma   90.00
#
_symmetry.space_group_name_H-M   'P 1'
#
loop_
_entity.id
_entity.type
_entity.pdbx_description
1 polymer ?
#
loop_
_entity_poly.entity_id
_entity_poly.type
_entity_poly.pdbx_seq_one_letter_code
_entity_poly.pdbx_strand_id
1 'polypeptide(L)'
;MYKLLYKPLDWVNINKLNWYELSKNPNAIQFLEKNPDKINWYELSGNPNAISLLEANPDKINWGVLSANPNAIHLLEKNQDKIGWLWLSENPNAIHLLEKNQDKIDWCMLSKNPNAISLLEANPDKINWGVLSANTNAIHLLEANQDNIDWFWISENPNAISLWEKNQDKIRWSFLSQNPNAISLLEKNVDKINWDSLSANPNAIPLLEKNLDKINWEYLSENPNAIPLLEKNVDKIDWDSLSANPNAIPLLEQNQDKIFWEYFSSNPTIFEIDYKTMKKQMVDIFLEELMMVVFHPKRISEWLDAGFEDF
;
A
#
# COMPACT_ATOMS: atom_id res chain seq x y z
N MET A 1 2.49 -14.90 -14.49
CA MET A 1 1.51 -14.01 -13.84
C MET A 1 1.37 -12.80 -14.75
N TYR A 2 0.17 -12.50 -15.26
CA TYR A 2 -0.02 -11.38 -16.19
C TYR A 2 0.13 -10.05 -15.45
N LYS A 3 0.96 -9.14 -15.94
CA LYS A 3 1.15 -7.81 -15.36
C LYS A 3 -0.04 -6.94 -15.78
N LEU A 4 -0.75 -6.36 -14.83
CA LEU A 4 -1.76 -5.35 -15.13
C LEU A 4 -1.07 -4.15 -15.77
N LEU A 5 -1.68 -3.62 -16.83
CA LEU A 5 -1.20 -2.43 -17.52
C LEU A 5 -2.11 -1.26 -17.22
N TYR A 6 -1.51 -0.09 -17.01
CA TYR A 6 -2.19 1.10 -16.53
C TYR A 6 -1.88 2.30 -17.42
N LYS A 7 -2.90 3.15 -17.63
CA LYS A 7 -2.77 4.44 -18.29
C LYS A 7 -3.46 5.52 -17.44
N PRO A 8 -3.01 6.79 -17.50
CA PRO A 8 -3.75 7.89 -16.88
C PRO A 8 -5.19 7.93 -17.41
N LEU A 9 -6.15 8.33 -16.56
CA LEU A 9 -7.50 8.65 -16.98
C LEU A 9 -7.48 9.75 -18.06
N ASP A 10 -8.39 9.69 -19.02
CA ASP A 10 -8.33 10.52 -20.23
C ASP A 10 -8.46 12.04 -19.94
N TRP A 11 -9.10 12.42 -18.83
CA TRP A 11 -9.26 13.82 -18.41
C TRP A 11 -8.07 14.37 -17.62
N VAL A 12 -7.15 13.50 -17.17
CA VAL A 12 -6.03 13.90 -16.30
C VAL A 12 -4.99 14.69 -17.10
N ASN A 13 -4.71 15.92 -16.65
CA ASN A 13 -3.67 16.74 -17.25
C ASN A 13 -2.28 16.29 -16.81
N ILE A 14 -1.64 15.46 -17.64
CA ILE A 14 -0.32 14.89 -17.39
C ILE A 14 0.79 15.93 -17.13
N ASN A 15 0.65 17.17 -17.63
CA ASN A 15 1.66 18.21 -17.47
C ASN A 15 1.65 18.83 -16.07
N LYS A 16 0.59 18.60 -15.31
CA LYS A 16 0.46 19.09 -13.94
C LYS A 16 0.88 18.04 -12.89
N LEU A 17 1.10 16.80 -13.30
CA LEU A 17 1.46 15.73 -12.38
C LEU A 17 2.89 15.91 -11.83
N ASN A 18 3.04 15.59 -10.55
CA ASN A 18 4.30 15.61 -9.83
C ASN A 18 5.03 14.26 -10.01
N TRP A 19 6.18 14.28 -10.67
CA TRP A 19 6.97 13.09 -11.00
C TRP A 19 7.60 12.39 -9.79
N TYR A 20 7.86 13.15 -8.71
CA TYR A 20 8.32 12.57 -7.45
C TYR A 20 7.22 11.71 -6.83
N GLU A 21 5.99 12.23 -6.77
CA GLU A 21 4.82 11.48 -6.28
C GLU A 21 4.47 10.29 -7.18
N LEU A 22 4.55 10.47 -8.51
CA LEU A 22 4.34 9.37 -9.45
C LEU A 22 5.33 8.22 -9.27
N SER A 23 6.58 8.50 -8.87
CA SER A 23 7.59 7.45 -8.65
C SER A 23 7.23 6.51 -7.50
N LYS A 24 6.46 7.00 -6.51
CA LYS A 24 5.90 6.21 -5.41
C LYS A 24 4.61 5.48 -5.81
N ASN A 25 3.88 6.01 -6.80
CA ASN A 25 2.56 5.52 -7.18
C ASN A 25 2.65 4.11 -7.83
N PRO A 26 2.00 3.08 -7.25
CA PRO A 26 2.11 1.69 -7.73
C PRO A 26 1.49 1.47 -9.12
N ASN A 27 0.56 2.34 -9.55
CA ASN A 27 -0.09 2.23 -10.86
C ASN A 27 0.60 3.09 -11.95
N ALA A 28 1.58 3.91 -11.59
CA ALA A 28 2.27 4.79 -12.52
C ALA A 28 3.42 4.14 -13.30
N ILE A 29 3.79 2.89 -13.00
CA ILE A 29 5.02 2.25 -13.49
C ILE A 29 5.19 2.36 -15.01
N GLN A 30 4.14 2.11 -15.79
CA GLN A 30 4.22 2.17 -17.26
C GLN A 30 4.29 3.58 -17.81
N PHE A 31 3.71 4.52 -17.09
CA PHE A 31 3.81 5.93 -17.42
C PHE A 31 5.24 6.42 -17.16
N LEU A 32 5.87 5.94 -16.08
CA LEU A 32 7.28 6.19 -15.76
C LEU A 32 8.25 5.51 -16.75
N GLU A 33 7.99 4.27 -17.15
CA GLU A 33 8.78 3.54 -18.15
C GLU A 33 8.93 4.33 -19.47
N LYS A 34 7.92 5.12 -19.84
CA LYS A 34 7.93 5.99 -21.04
C LYS A 34 8.66 7.32 -20.84
N ASN A 35 9.00 7.68 -19.61
CA ASN A 35 9.62 8.95 -19.22
C ASN A 35 10.79 8.72 -18.23
N PRO A 36 11.81 7.94 -18.60
CA PRO A 36 12.86 7.50 -17.68
C PRO A 36 13.70 8.64 -17.09
N ASP A 37 13.79 9.78 -17.80
CA ASP A 37 14.48 10.99 -17.38
C ASP A 37 13.82 11.71 -16.19
N LYS A 38 12.54 11.41 -15.93
CA LYS A 38 11.76 12.06 -14.87
C LYS A 38 11.60 11.21 -13.61
N ILE A 39 12.09 9.98 -13.65
CA ILE A 39 11.95 9.02 -12.54
C ILE A 39 12.79 9.46 -11.35
N ASN A 40 12.18 9.54 -10.17
CA ASN A 40 12.92 9.53 -8.92
C ASN A 40 13.24 8.08 -8.54
N TRP A 41 14.48 7.65 -8.81
CA TRP A 41 14.92 6.27 -8.58
C TRP A 41 15.03 5.88 -7.10
N TYR A 42 15.21 6.85 -6.20
CA TYR A 42 15.18 6.60 -4.76
C TYR A 42 13.78 6.13 -4.35
N GLU A 43 12.75 6.91 -4.70
CA GLU A 43 11.35 6.57 -4.41
C GLU A 43 10.91 5.29 -5.13
N LEU A 44 11.29 5.16 -6.41
CA LEU A 44 10.94 3.99 -7.22
C LEU A 44 11.51 2.69 -6.62
N SER A 45 12.68 2.73 -5.96
CA SER A 45 13.28 1.55 -5.32
C SER A 45 12.39 0.97 -4.21
N GLY A 46 11.58 1.82 -3.54
CA GLY A 46 10.62 1.39 -2.53
C GLY A 46 9.28 0.91 -3.11
N ASN A 47 9.03 1.15 -4.40
CA ASN A 47 7.75 0.86 -5.03
C ASN A 47 7.62 -0.66 -5.34
N PRO A 48 6.65 -1.37 -4.74
CA PRO A 48 6.51 -2.82 -4.90
C PRO A 48 6.15 -3.24 -6.33
N ASN A 49 5.61 -2.34 -7.16
CA ASN A 49 5.25 -2.64 -8.55
C ASN A 49 6.37 -2.33 -9.55
N ALA A 50 7.48 -1.72 -9.09
CA ALA A 50 8.57 -1.26 -9.95
C ALA A 50 9.68 -2.29 -10.20
N ILE A 51 9.57 -3.51 -9.65
CA ILE A 51 10.64 -4.53 -9.67
C ILE A 51 11.23 -4.76 -11.06
N SER A 52 10.40 -4.97 -12.09
CA SER A 52 10.90 -5.21 -13.45
C SER A 52 11.68 -4.01 -14.03
N LEU A 53 11.28 -2.79 -13.67
CA LEU A 53 11.95 -1.57 -14.11
C LEU A 53 13.29 -1.40 -13.39
N LEU A 54 13.35 -1.74 -12.10
CA LEU A 54 14.58 -1.75 -11.31
C LEU A 54 15.56 -2.82 -11.81
N GLU A 55 15.07 -4.02 -12.14
CA GLU A 55 15.87 -5.10 -12.74
C GLU A 55 16.55 -4.69 -14.05
N ALA A 56 15.85 -3.92 -14.88
CA ALA A 56 16.39 -3.40 -16.13
C ALA A 56 17.41 -2.27 -15.93
N ASN A 57 17.47 -1.66 -14.73
CA ASN A 57 18.30 -0.49 -14.42
C ASN A 57 19.05 -0.65 -13.08
N PRO A 58 19.91 -1.68 -12.95
CA PRO A 58 20.53 -2.03 -11.67
C PRO A 58 21.47 -0.96 -11.11
N ASP A 59 22.02 -0.08 -11.95
CA ASP A 59 22.88 1.05 -11.55
C ASP A 59 22.10 2.18 -10.86
N LYS A 60 20.77 2.22 -11.02
CA LYS A 60 19.90 3.26 -10.46
C LYS A 60 19.29 2.87 -9.11
N ILE A 61 19.39 1.60 -8.72
CA ILE A 61 18.75 1.07 -7.52
C ILE A 61 19.35 1.71 -6.26
N ASN A 62 18.49 2.27 -5.41
CA ASN A 62 18.85 2.52 -4.02
C ASN A 62 18.63 1.26 -3.19
N TRP A 63 19.71 0.53 -2.89
CA TRP A 63 19.64 -0.76 -2.21
C TRP A 63 19.15 -0.70 -0.76
N GLY A 64 19.36 0.44 -0.08
CA GLY A 64 18.83 0.67 1.26
C GLY A 64 17.31 0.69 1.24
N VAL A 65 16.72 1.54 0.39
CA VAL A 65 15.27 1.63 0.20
C VAL A 65 14.70 0.32 -0.36
N LEU A 66 15.37 -0.29 -1.33
CA LEU A 66 14.96 -1.59 -1.90
C LEU A 66 14.88 -2.68 -0.82
N SER A 67 15.70 -2.60 0.23
CA SER A 67 15.68 -3.60 1.31
C SER A 67 14.37 -3.60 2.10
N ALA A 68 13.65 -2.48 2.15
CA ALA A 68 12.30 -2.41 2.72
C ALA A 68 11.21 -2.91 1.74
N ASN A 69 11.52 -3.06 0.45
CA ASN A 69 10.53 -3.42 -0.57
C ASN A 69 10.18 -4.93 -0.49
N PRO A 70 8.93 -5.31 -0.15
CA PRO A 70 8.56 -6.71 0.04
C PRO A 70 8.60 -7.52 -1.27
N ASN A 71 8.52 -6.88 -2.43
CA ASN A 71 8.57 -7.55 -3.72
C ASN A 71 9.98 -7.68 -4.29
N ALA A 72 11.00 -7.17 -3.58
CA ALA A 72 12.39 -7.14 -4.06
C ALA A 72 13.30 -8.24 -3.48
N ILE A 73 12.75 -9.18 -2.70
CA ILE A 73 13.52 -10.20 -1.97
C ILE A 73 14.46 -10.98 -2.87
N HIS A 74 14.04 -11.40 -4.06
CA HIS A 74 14.89 -12.15 -4.99
C HIS A 74 16.08 -11.34 -5.53
N LEU A 75 15.97 -10.00 -5.56
CA LEU A 75 17.11 -9.13 -5.90
C LEU A 75 18.11 -9.04 -4.76
N LEU A 76 17.60 -8.95 -3.52
CA LEU A 76 18.40 -8.90 -2.31
C LEU A 76 19.15 -10.23 -2.07
N GLU A 77 18.50 -11.36 -2.35
CA GLU A 77 19.13 -12.69 -2.28
C GLU A 77 20.34 -12.83 -3.22
N LYS A 78 20.28 -12.22 -4.41
CA LYS A 78 21.35 -12.21 -5.39
C LYS A 78 22.45 -11.18 -5.10
N ASN A 79 22.21 -10.22 -4.22
CA ASN A 79 23.09 -9.08 -3.94
C ASN A 79 23.22 -8.83 -2.42
N GLN A 80 23.56 -9.88 -1.66
CA GLN A 80 23.55 -9.83 -0.19
C GLN A 80 24.52 -8.79 0.40
N ASP A 81 25.57 -8.45 -0.32
CA ASP A 81 26.56 -7.41 0.03
C ASP A 81 25.97 -5.99 0.03
N LYS A 82 24.83 -5.79 -0.64
CA LYS A 82 24.17 -4.48 -0.76
C LYS A 82 22.97 -4.30 0.17
N ILE A 83 22.61 -5.33 0.93
CA ILE A 83 21.45 -5.31 1.81
C ILE A 83 21.60 -4.24 2.89
N GLY A 84 20.61 -3.36 2.99
CA GLY A 84 20.41 -2.48 4.12
C GLY A 84 19.68 -3.21 5.24
N TRP A 85 20.41 -3.87 6.15
CA TRP A 85 19.85 -4.76 7.17
C TRP A 85 18.86 -4.10 8.14
N LEU A 86 19.05 -2.81 8.45
CA LEU A 86 18.10 -2.00 9.20
C LEU A 86 16.70 -2.05 8.53
N TRP A 87 16.64 -1.70 7.25
CA TRP A 87 15.40 -1.66 6.46
C TRP A 87 14.87 -3.06 6.14
N LEU A 88 15.77 -4.04 5.95
CA LEU A 88 15.38 -5.43 5.74
C LEU A 88 14.66 -6.00 6.97
N SER A 89 15.03 -5.58 8.18
CA SER A 89 14.44 -6.10 9.42
C SER A 89 12.95 -5.77 9.54
N GLU A 90 12.49 -4.66 8.95
CA GLU A 90 11.06 -4.32 8.86
C GLU A 90 10.34 -5.05 7.71
N ASN A 91 11.07 -5.62 6.74
CA ASN A 91 10.49 -6.21 5.54
C ASN A 91 9.76 -7.54 5.84
N PRO A 92 8.43 -7.62 5.63
CA PRO A 92 7.65 -8.81 6.00
C PRO A 92 7.99 -10.05 5.17
N ASN A 93 8.60 -9.90 4.00
CA ASN A 93 8.98 -11.01 3.13
C ASN A 93 10.45 -11.45 3.32
N ALA A 94 11.18 -10.84 4.26
CA ALA A 94 12.60 -11.10 4.48
C ALA A 94 12.92 -12.04 5.66
N ILE A 95 11.91 -12.62 6.32
CA ILE A 95 12.11 -13.41 7.55
C ILE A 95 13.15 -14.51 7.39
N HIS A 96 13.14 -15.26 6.28
CA HIS A 96 14.12 -16.33 6.04
C HIS A 96 15.56 -15.84 5.85
N LEU A 97 15.76 -14.60 5.37
CA LEU A 97 17.08 -13.97 5.28
C LEU A 97 17.56 -13.53 6.67
N LEU A 98 16.66 -12.97 7.46
CA LEU A 98 16.93 -12.52 8.83
C LEU A 98 17.27 -13.71 9.74
N GLU A 99 16.51 -14.81 9.66
CA GLU A 99 16.78 -16.05 10.40
C GLU A 99 18.19 -16.62 10.15
N LYS A 100 18.70 -16.48 8.92
CA LYS A 100 20.05 -16.92 8.53
C LYS A 100 21.16 -15.95 8.93
N ASN A 101 20.83 -14.72 9.32
CA ASN A 101 21.77 -13.63 9.58
C ASN A 101 21.37 -12.87 10.87
N GLN A 102 21.11 -13.59 11.95
CA GLN A 102 20.59 -13.00 13.19
C GLN A 102 21.50 -11.93 13.81
N ASP A 103 22.81 -12.01 13.54
CA ASP A 103 23.82 -11.03 13.96
C ASP A 103 23.63 -9.64 13.32
N LYS A 104 22.88 -9.56 12.22
CA LYS A 104 22.64 -8.32 11.47
C LYS A 104 21.24 -7.74 11.69
N ILE A 105 20.39 -8.44 12.43
CA ILE A 105 19.02 -8.01 12.70
C ILE A 105 19.04 -6.72 13.51
N ASP A 106 18.30 -5.72 13.04
CA ASP A 106 17.86 -4.63 13.89
C ASP A 106 16.57 -5.06 14.60
N TRP A 107 16.68 -5.41 15.88
CA TRP A 107 15.57 -5.96 16.66
C TRP A 107 14.47 -4.94 16.96
N CYS A 108 14.79 -3.64 16.91
CA CYS A 108 13.81 -2.57 17.03
C CYS A 108 12.89 -2.59 15.79
N MET A 109 13.48 -2.58 14.60
CA MET A 109 12.73 -2.67 13.33
C MET A 109 12.02 -4.02 13.17
N LEU A 110 12.66 -5.12 13.60
CA LEU A 110 12.03 -6.45 13.58
C LEU A 110 10.78 -6.51 14.47
N SER A 111 10.77 -5.81 15.61
CA SER A 111 9.59 -5.77 16.50
C SER A 111 8.37 -5.14 15.83
N LYS A 112 8.58 -4.27 14.83
CA LYS A 112 7.51 -3.70 13.99
C LYS A 112 7.03 -4.66 12.89
N ASN A 113 7.85 -5.64 12.51
CA ASN A 113 7.59 -6.51 11.38
C ASN A 113 6.43 -7.48 11.70
N PRO A 114 5.31 -7.43 10.96
CA PRO A 114 4.13 -8.24 11.26
C PRO A 114 4.35 -9.75 11.03
N ASN A 115 5.36 -10.12 10.24
CA ASN A 115 5.69 -11.53 9.95
C ASN A 115 6.80 -12.08 10.86
N ALA A 116 7.37 -11.27 11.75
CA ALA A 116 8.50 -11.67 12.59
C ALA A 116 8.11 -12.27 13.95
N ILE A 117 6.81 -12.47 14.21
CA ILE A 117 6.30 -12.94 15.51
C ILE A 117 7.02 -14.19 16.02
N SER A 118 7.17 -15.24 15.21
CA SER A 118 7.86 -16.46 15.64
C SER A 118 9.33 -16.24 15.99
N LEU A 119 10.01 -15.33 15.28
CA LEU A 119 11.40 -15.01 15.54
C LEU A 119 11.57 -14.18 16.83
N LEU A 120 10.60 -13.30 17.11
CA LEU A 120 10.54 -12.53 18.35
C LEU A 120 10.22 -13.44 19.56
N GLU A 121 9.29 -14.39 19.41
CA GLU A 121 8.96 -15.41 20.43
C GLU A 121 10.18 -16.25 20.82
N ALA A 122 11.02 -16.60 19.84
CA ALA A 122 12.26 -17.33 20.09
C ALA A 122 13.35 -16.49 20.78
N ASN A 123 13.22 -15.16 20.80
CA ASN A 123 14.23 -14.22 21.30
C ASN A 123 13.59 -13.12 22.19
N PRO A 124 12.92 -13.48 23.30
CA PRO A 124 12.13 -12.54 24.08
C PRO A 124 12.96 -11.41 24.72
N ASP A 125 14.25 -11.63 24.97
CA ASP A 125 15.17 -10.62 25.50
C ASP A 125 15.53 -9.53 24.49
N LYS A 126 15.26 -9.76 23.19
CA LYS A 126 15.54 -8.82 22.11
C LYS A 126 14.34 -7.97 21.72
N ILE A 127 13.15 -8.31 22.22
CA ILE A 127 11.92 -7.61 21.85
C ILE A 127 11.98 -6.16 22.31
N ASN A 128 11.77 -5.23 21.37
CA ASN A 128 11.45 -3.86 21.70
C ASN A 128 9.94 -3.76 21.91
N TRP A 129 9.49 -3.87 23.16
CA TRP A 129 8.07 -3.88 23.52
C TRP A 129 7.32 -2.59 23.18
N GLY A 130 8.01 -1.44 23.19
CA GLY A 130 7.43 -0.16 22.78
C GLY A 130 6.99 -0.21 21.31
N VAL A 131 7.91 -0.61 20.44
CA VAL A 131 7.63 -0.75 18.99
C VAL A 131 6.69 -1.92 18.71
N LEU A 132 6.85 -3.05 19.42
CA LEU A 132 5.96 -4.22 19.29
C LEU A 132 4.50 -3.87 19.62
N SER A 133 4.26 -2.89 20.50
CA SER A 133 2.91 -2.48 20.87
C SER A 133 2.09 -2.00 19.66
N ALA A 134 2.73 -1.37 18.67
CA ALA A 134 2.09 -0.96 17.41
C ALA A 134 1.93 -2.12 16.39
N ASN A 135 2.56 -3.28 16.63
CA ASN A 135 2.51 -4.42 15.71
C ASN A 135 1.16 -5.15 15.80
N THR A 136 0.37 -5.07 14.73
CA THR A 136 -0.99 -5.63 14.65
C THR A 136 -1.05 -7.14 14.81
N ASN A 137 0.04 -7.85 14.51
CA ASN A 137 0.13 -9.30 14.59
C ASN A 137 0.69 -9.79 15.95
N ALA A 138 1.11 -8.88 16.82
CA ALA A 138 1.69 -9.19 18.13
C ALA A 138 0.67 -9.17 19.28
N ILE A 139 -0.63 -9.08 18.99
CA ILE A 139 -1.66 -8.88 20.02
C ILE A 139 -1.63 -9.95 21.11
N HIS A 140 -1.39 -11.22 20.76
CA HIS A 140 -1.30 -12.31 21.75
C HIS A 140 -0.08 -12.18 22.65
N LEU A 141 1.05 -11.68 22.13
CA LEU A 141 2.24 -11.39 22.94
C LEU A 141 1.98 -10.24 23.91
N LEU A 142 1.29 -9.20 23.46
CA LEU A 142 0.93 -8.05 24.30
C LEU A 142 -0.08 -8.46 25.38
N GLU A 143 -1.09 -9.26 25.05
CA GLU A 143 -2.07 -9.78 26.02
C GLU A 143 -1.42 -10.64 27.12
N ALA A 144 -0.40 -11.42 26.77
CA ALA A 144 0.36 -12.23 27.71
C ALA A 144 1.36 -11.42 28.56
N ASN A 145 1.74 -10.21 28.12
CA ASN A 145 2.80 -9.40 28.72
C ASN A 145 2.35 -7.94 28.95
N GLN A 146 1.20 -7.75 29.59
CA GLN A 146 0.57 -6.42 29.70
C GLN A 146 1.41 -5.35 30.40
N ASP A 147 2.31 -5.76 31.29
CA ASP A 147 3.23 -4.85 31.99
C ASP A 147 4.27 -4.21 31.06
N ASN A 148 4.52 -4.83 29.90
CA ASN A 148 5.46 -4.33 28.90
C ASN A 148 4.78 -3.47 27.82
N ILE A 149 3.44 -3.37 27.83
CA ILE A 149 2.71 -2.60 26.82
C ILE A 149 3.07 -1.12 26.94
N ASP A 150 3.52 -0.55 25.82
CA ASP A 150 3.52 0.89 25.65
C ASP A 150 2.14 1.35 25.18
N TRP A 151 1.40 1.95 26.11
CA TRP A 151 0.04 2.41 25.88
C TRP A 151 -0.05 3.59 24.90
N PHE A 152 1.06 4.26 24.60
CA PHE A 152 1.11 5.22 23.50
C PHE A 152 1.09 4.50 22.15
N TRP A 153 2.03 3.58 21.94
CA TRP A 153 2.22 2.91 20.65
C TRP A 153 1.13 1.87 20.35
N ILE A 154 0.55 1.23 21.39
CA ILE A 154 -0.56 0.29 21.18
C ILE A 154 -1.79 0.94 20.57
N SER A 155 -1.91 2.26 20.68
CA SER A 155 -3.04 2.99 20.12
C SER A 155 -3.09 2.94 18.59
N GLU A 156 -1.97 2.64 17.94
CA GLU A 156 -1.88 2.38 16.50
C GLU A 156 -2.28 0.96 16.11
N ASN A 157 -2.52 0.06 17.07
CA ASN A 157 -2.85 -1.34 16.81
C ASN A 157 -4.37 -1.55 16.72
N PRO A 158 -4.98 -1.61 15.52
CA PRO A 158 -6.42 -1.76 15.36
C PRO A 158 -7.01 -3.03 15.98
N ASN A 159 -6.18 -4.02 16.32
CA ASN A 159 -6.59 -5.30 16.91
C ASN A 159 -6.62 -5.26 18.44
N ALA A 160 -6.22 -4.17 19.09
CA ALA A 160 -6.10 -4.06 20.55
C ALA A 160 -7.40 -3.71 21.30
N ILE A 161 -8.58 -3.92 20.69
CA ILE A 161 -9.88 -3.58 21.31
C ILE A 161 -10.10 -4.27 22.64
N SER A 162 -9.81 -5.57 22.72
CA SER A 162 -9.95 -6.36 23.94
C SER A 162 -9.13 -5.78 25.10
N LEU A 163 -7.97 -5.18 24.81
CA LEU A 163 -7.09 -4.56 25.79
C LEU A 163 -7.65 -3.21 26.26
N TRP A 164 -8.18 -2.39 25.35
CA TRP A 164 -8.78 -1.10 25.70
C TRP A 164 -10.06 -1.25 26.52
N GLU A 165 -10.91 -2.23 26.20
CA GLU A 165 -12.14 -2.49 26.98
C GLU A 165 -11.83 -2.77 28.46
N LYS A 166 -10.70 -3.45 28.74
CA LYS A 166 -10.25 -3.80 30.09
C LYS A 166 -9.46 -2.68 30.78
N ASN A 167 -8.89 -1.73 30.04
CA ASN A 167 -7.95 -0.72 30.53
C ASN A 167 -8.35 0.70 30.08
N GLN A 168 -9.62 1.07 30.29
CA GLN A 168 -10.16 2.33 29.76
C GLN A 168 -9.47 3.60 30.27
N ASP A 169 -8.89 3.53 31.47
CA ASP A 169 -8.11 4.60 32.10
C ASP A 169 -6.81 4.91 31.35
N LYS A 170 -6.31 3.97 30.55
CA LYS A 170 -5.07 4.11 29.76
C LYS A 170 -5.33 4.50 28.29
N ILE A 171 -6.59 4.59 27.87
CA ILE A 171 -6.95 4.89 26.48
C ILE A 171 -6.56 6.32 26.13
N ARG A 172 -5.81 6.47 25.04
CA ARG A 172 -5.69 7.75 24.32
C ARG A 172 -6.82 7.87 23.31
N TRP A 173 -7.84 8.64 23.65
CA TRP A 173 -9.09 8.69 22.90
C TRP A 173 -8.97 9.29 21.50
N SER A 174 -7.96 10.12 21.22
CA SER A 174 -7.68 10.62 19.87
C SER A 174 -7.41 9.47 18.89
N PHE A 175 -6.45 8.62 19.21
CA PHE A 175 -6.09 7.46 18.39
C PHE A 175 -7.21 6.43 18.31
N LEU A 176 -7.88 6.15 19.44
CA LEU A 176 -9.03 5.24 19.44
C LEU A 176 -10.16 5.75 18.53
N SER A 177 -10.37 7.07 18.46
CA SER A 177 -11.40 7.66 17.59
C SER A 177 -11.13 7.43 16.11
N GLN A 178 -9.86 7.33 15.70
CA GLN A 178 -9.48 7.00 14.33
C GLN A 178 -9.62 5.50 14.01
N ASN A 179 -9.66 4.63 15.01
CA ASN A 179 -9.69 3.18 14.81
C ASN A 179 -11.05 2.70 14.25
N PRO A 180 -11.09 2.11 13.04
CA PRO A 180 -12.34 1.66 12.41
C PRO A 180 -13.08 0.56 13.18
N ASN A 181 -12.37 -0.21 14.02
CA ASN A 181 -12.97 -1.26 14.82
C ASN A 181 -13.55 -0.74 16.14
N ALA A 182 -13.23 0.50 16.56
CA ALA A 182 -13.55 1.02 17.89
C ALA A 182 -14.93 1.71 18.00
N ILE A 183 -15.73 1.76 16.92
CA ILE A 183 -17.00 2.50 16.86
C ILE A 183 -17.93 2.14 18.04
N SER A 184 -18.07 0.87 18.38
CA SER A 184 -18.97 0.43 19.46
C SER A 184 -18.50 0.90 20.86
N LEU A 185 -17.19 1.05 21.07
CA LEU A 185 -16.63 1.57 22.32
C LEU A 185 -16.76 3.10 22.39
N LEU A 186 -16.60 3.78 21.24
CA LEU A 186 -16.77 5.22 21.10
C LEU A 186 -18.24 5.64 21.31
N GLU A 187 -19.20 4.89 20.78
CA GLU A 187 -20.64 5.13 21.00
C GLU A 187 -21.05 5.04 22.48
N LYS A 188 -20.33 4.24 23.29
CA LYS A 188 -20.55 4.15 24.75
C LYS A 188 -19.85 5.27 25.53
N ASN A 189 -18.94 6.01 24.90
CA ASN A 189 -18.10 7.04 25.54
C ASN A 189 -18.06 8.32 24.68
N VAL A 190 -19.24 8.80 24.25
CA VAL A 190 -19.37 9.92 23.31
C VAL A 190 -18.68 11.20 23.81
N ASP A 191 -18.64 11.40 25.12
CA ASP A 191 -17.98 12.53 25.79
C ASP A 191 -16.46 12.55 25.63
N LYS A 192 -15.86 11.39 25.31
CA LYS A 192 -14.40 11.24 25.15
C LYS A 192 -13.95 11.22 23.70
N ILE A 193 -14.87 11.20 22.75
CA ILE A 193 -14.56 11.15 21.32
C ILE A 193 -13.74 12.38 20.94
N ASN A 194 -12.61 12.14 20.26
CA ASN A 194 -11.93 13.18 19.50
C ASN A 194 -12.56 13.23 18.10
N TRP A 195 -13.33 14.28 17.83
CA TRP A 195 -14.10 14.39 16.61
C TRP A 195 -13.24 14.67 15.36
N ASP A 196 -12.07 15.31 15.53
CA ASP A 196 -11.11 15.45 14.44
C ASP A 196 -10.65 14.07 13.96
N SER A 197 -10.09 13.26 14.87
CA SER A 197 -9.63 11.91 14.56
C SER A 197 -10.76 10.99 14.09
N LEU A 198 -11.98 11.15 14.62
CA LEU A 198 -13.16 10.42 14.17
C LEU A 198 -13.54 10.76 12.71
N SER A 199 -13.31 11.99 12.25
CA SER A 199 -13.67 12.42 10.88
C SER A 199 -12.88 11.65 9.82
N ALA A 200 -11.64 11.26 10.13
CA ALA A 200 -10.82 10.39 9.28
C ALA A 200 -11.22 8.90 9.35
N ASN A 201 -12.09 8.50 10.27
CA ASN A 201 -12.42 7.09 10.50
C ASN A 201 -13.44 6.58 9.45
N PRO A 202 -13.07 5.61 8.60
CA PRO A 202 -13.93 5.15 7.50
C PRO A 202 -15.21 4.45 7.98
N ASN A 203 -15.26 3.95 9.21
CA ASN A 203 -16.43 3.30 9.79
C ASN A 203 -17.30 4.26 10.63
N ALA A 204 -16.88 5.51 10.80
CA ALA A 204 -17.58 6.48 11.63
C ALA A 204 -18.64 7.31 10.90
N ILE A 205 -18.81 7.14 9.59
CA ILE A 205 -19.77 7.94 8.78
C ILE A 205 -21.17 8.03 9.43
N PRO A 206 -21.80 6.93 9.91
CA PRO A 206 -23.11 7.02 10.55
C PRO A 206 -23.15 7.84 11.85
N LEU A 207 -22.03 7.89 12.58
CA LEU A 207 -21.90 8.69 13.81
C LEU A 207 -21.64 10.16 13.48
N LEU A 208 -20.85 10.44 12.45
CA LEU A 208 -20.57 11.77 11.94
C LEU A 208 -21.81 12.42 11.32
N GLU A 209 -22.63 11.68 10.56
CA GLU A 209 -23.89 12.17 9.99
C GLU A 209 -24.87 12.67 11.07
N LYS A 210 -24.82 12.11 12.28
CA LYS A 210 -25.65 12.54 13.42
C LYS A 210 -25.08 13.77 14.16
N ASN A 211 -23.84 14.16 13.88
CA ASN A 211 -23.09 15.20 14.60
C ASN A 211 -22.33 16.11 13.62
N LEU A 212 -23.02 16.64 12.60
CA LEU A 212 -22.42 17.43 11.52
C LEU A 212 -21.65 18.67 12.00
N ASP A 213 -22.02 19.21 13.16
CA ASP A 213 -21.39 20.37 13.79
C ASP A 213 -20.00 20.08 14.36
N LYS A 214 -19.66 18.81 14.55
CA LYS A 214 -18.37 18.37 15.13
C LYS A 214 -17.38 17.86 14.11
N ILE A 215 -17.79 17.74 12.84
CA ILE A 215 -16.97 17.20 11.76
C ILE A 215 -15.80 18.14 11.50
N ASN A 216 -14.60 17.55 11.45
CA ASN A 216 -13.44 18.14 10.82
C ASN A 216 -13.48 17.81 9.33
N TRP A 217 -13.75 18.82 8.49
CA TRP A 217 -14.00 18.61 7.07
C TRP A 217 -12.74 18.36 6.25
N GLU A 218 -11.57 18.79 6.72
CA GLU A 218 -10.27 18.45 6.14
C GLU A 218 -10.04 16.94 6.23
N TYR A 219 -10.09 16.39 7.45
CA TYR A 219 -9.92 14.96 7.69
C TYR A 219 -11.06 14.10 7.11
N LEU A 220 -12.28 14.64 7.04
CA LEU A 220 -13.37 13.96 6.34
C LEU A 220 -13.12 13.90 4.83
N SER A 221 -12.49 14.91 4.23
CA SER A 221 -12.23 14.95 2.78
C SER A 221 -11.23 13.88 2.34
N GLU A 222 -10.31 13.48 3.23
CA GLU A 222 -9.40 12.35 3.01
C GLU A 222 -10.09 10.98 3.19
N ASN A 223 -11.23 10.93 3.88
CA ASN A 223 -11.90 9.69 4.23
C ASN A 223 -12.57 9.06 3.00
N PRO A 224 -12.14 7.85 2.55
CA PRO A 224 -12.64 7.24 1.33
C PRO A 224 -14.12 6.86 1.40
N ASN A 225 -14.68 6.68 2.60
CA ASN A 225 -16.10 6.34 2.80
C ASN A 225 -16.99 7.58 2.94
N ALA A 226 -16.41 8.79 2.99
CA ALA A 226 -17.15 10.02 3.22
C ALA A 226 -17.70 10.68 1.95
N ILE A 227 -17.40 10.17 0.75
CA ILE A 227 -17.83 10.78 -0.52
C ILE A 227 -19.33 11.13 -0.54
N PRO A 228 -20.27 10.26 -0.13
CA PRO A 228 -21.69 10.62 -0.12
C PRO A 228 -22.06 11.75 0.85
N LEU A 229 -21.29 11.92 1.93
CA LEU A 229 -21.48 13.01 2.89
C LEU A 229 -20.88 14.32 2.38
N LEU A 230 -19.73 14.25 1.71
CA LEU A 230 -19.07 15.38 1.07
C LEU A 230 -19.90 15.93 -0.10
N GLU A 231 -20.51 15.05 -0.92
CA GLU A 231 -21.42 15.44 -2.01
C GLU A 231 -22.64 16.24 -1.52
N LYS A 232 -23.11 15.98 -0.29
CA LYS A 232 -24.21 16.74 0.34
C LYS A 232 -23.75 18.09 0.93
N ASN A 233 -22.44 18.31 1.08
CA ASN A 233 -21.84 19.46 1.77
C ASN A 233 -20.64 20.00 0.97
N VAL A 234 -20.82 20.23 -0.32
CA VAL A 234 -19.75 20.59 -1.27
C VAL A 234 -19.00 21.87 -0.86
N ASP A 235 -19.68 22.79 -0.19
CA ASP A 235 -19.13 24.05 0.32
C ASP A 235 -18.10 23.87 1.44
N LYS A 236 -18.08 22.69 2.08
CA LYS A 236 -17.18 22.38 3.19
C LYS A 236 -16.01 21.49 2.81
N ILE A 237 -15.97 21.01 1.58
CA ILE A 237 -14.91 20.13 1.10
C ILE A 237 -13.57 20.84 1.18
N ASP A 238 -12.60 20.18 1.80
CA ASP A 238 -11.19 20.51 1.62
C ASP A 238 -10.68 19.82 0.35
N TRP A 239 -10.46 20.61 -0.69
CA TRP A 239 -10.12 20.08 -2.02
C TRP A 239 -8.68 19.58 -2.12
N ASP A 240 -7.79 20.08 -1.26
CA ASP A 240 -6.40 19.63 -1.22
C ASP A 240 -6.36 18.20 -0.68
N SER A 241 -6.95 17.98 0.50
CA SER A 241 -7.13 16.66 1.11
C SER A 241 -7.94 15.69 0.22
N LEU A 242 -9.02 16.17 -0.40
CA LEU A 242 -9.82 15.35 -1.32
C LEU A 242 -9.00 14.86 -2.54
N SER A 243 -8.01 15.63 -2.99
CA SER A 243 -7.22 15.28 -4.17
C SER A 243 -6.43 13.97 -4.00
N ALA A 244 -6.04 13.62 -2.76
CA ALA A 244 -5.41 12.34 -2.45
C ALA A 244 -6.41 11.17 -2.34
N ASN A 245 -7.72 11.45 -2.22
CA ASN A 245 -8.73 10.45 -1.89
C ASN A 245 -9.03 9.54 -3.10
N PRO A 246 -8.78 8.23 -3.02
CA PRO A 246 -8.94 7.31 -4.17
C PRO A 246 -10.40 7.17 -4.63
N ASN A 247 -11.37 7.41 -3.74
CA ASN A 247 -12.79 7.31 -4.05
C ASN A 247 -13.37 8.64 -4.58
N ALA A 248 -12.60 9.72 -4.60
CA ALA A 248 -13.06 11.04 -5.00
C ALA A 248 -12.94 11.33 -6.51
N ILE A 249 -12.44 10.39 -7.32
CA ILE A 249 -12.23 10.58 -8.78
C ILE A 249 -13.45 11.20 -9.50
N PRO A 250 -14.70 10.72 -9.31
CA PRO A 250 -15.85 11.30 -9.98
C PRO A 250 -16.11 12.77 -9.59
N LEU A 251 -15.85 13.12 -8.33
CA LEU A 251 -16.05 14.47 -7.82
C LEU A 251 -14.95 15.43 -8.28
N LEU A 252 -13.70 14.94 -8.34
CA LEU A 252 -12.54 15.69 -8.84
C LEU A 252 -12.63 15.92 -10.36
N GLU A 253 -13.12 14.94 -11.13
CA GLU A 253 -13.33 15.07 -12.58
C GLU A 253 -14.30 16.23 -12.93
N GLN A 254 -15.32 16.43 -12.09
CA GLN A 254 -16.30 17.51 -12.24
C GLN A 254 -15.78 18.88 -11.74
N ASN A 255 -14.67 18.90 -11.01
CA ASN A 255 -14.13 20.09 -10.32
C ASN A 255 -12.61 20.22 -10.55
N GLN A 256 -12.15 20.06 -11.79
CA GLN A 256 -10.71 20.00 -12.13
C GLN A 256 -9.93 21.27 -11.76
N ASP A 257 -10.61 22.41 -11.65
CA ASP A 257 -10.04 23.70 -11.24
C ASP A 257 -9.62 23.71 -9.76
N LYS A 258 -10.17 22.81 -8.94
CA LYS A 258 -9.91 22.70 -7.50
C LYS A 258 -8.89 21.64 -7.14
N ILE A 259 -8.39 20.88 -8.13
CA ILE A 259 -7.45 19.79 -7.87
C ILE A 259 -6.11 20.33 -7.41
N PHE A 260 -5.64 19.84 -6.26
CA PHE A 260 -4.27 19.99 -5.82
C PHE A 260 -3.41 18.89 -6.41
N TRP A 261 -2.68 19.25 -7.48
CA TRP A 261 -2.05 18.27 -8.38
C TRP A 261 -0.92 17.46 -7.75
N GLU A 262 -0.26 17.99 -6.72
CA GLU A 262 0.77 17.26 -6.00
C GLU A 262 0.17 16.04 -5.27
N TYR A 263 -0.88 16.25 -4.46
CA TYR A 263 -1.58 15.15 -3.77
C TYR A 263 -2.36 14.26 -4.74
N PHE A 264 -2.90 14.84 -5.82
CA PHE A 264 -3.55 14.06 -6.87
C PHE A 264 -2.58 13.08 -7.55
N SER A 265 -1.29 13.41 -7.65
CA SER A 265 -0.28 12.56 -8.32
C SER A 265 0.05 11.29 -7.54
N SER A 266 -0.12 11.30 -6.22
CA SER A 266 0.09 10.12 -5.38
C SER A 266 -1.10 9.16 -5.41
N ASN A 267 -2.27 9.64 -5.85
CA ASN A 267 -3.50 8.86 -5.89
C ASN A 267 -3.41 7.75 -6.97
N PRO A 268 -3.49 6.45 -6.62
CA PRO A 268 -3.33 5.36 -7.58
C PRO A 268 -4.53 5.23 -8.53
N THR A 269 -5.69 5.80 -8.21
CA THR A 269 -6.91 5.69 -9.04
C THR A 269 -6.97 6.71 -10.17
N ILE A 270 -5.97 7.60 -10.29
CA ILE A 270 -5.78 8.44 -11.50
C ILE A 270 -5.31 7.62 -12.70
N PHE A 271 -4.94 6.36 -12.47
CA PHE A 271 -4.58 5.37 -13.46
C PHE A 271 -5.65 4.30 -13.55
N GLU A 272 -6.13 4.04 -14.76
CA GLU A 272 -7.04 2.94 -15.06
C GLU A 272 -6.33 1.81 -15.81
N ILE A 273 -6.93 0.63 -15.78
CA ILE A 273 -6.42 -0.53 -16.52
C ILE A 273 -6.51 -0.25 -18.03
N ASP A 274 -5.38 -0.32 -18.73
CA ASP A 274 -5.30 -0.21 -20.18
C ASP A 274 -5.69 -1.55 -20.84
N TYR A 275 -6.99 -1.84 -20.82
CA TYR A 275 -7.56 -3.05 -21.42
C TYR A 275 -7.19 -3.19 -22.90
N LYS A 276 -7.02 -2.07 -23.62
CA LYS A 276 -6.67 -2.09 -25.04
C LYS A 276 -5.26 -2.62 -25.24
N THR A 277 -4.29 -2.08 -24.51
CA THR A 277 -2.90 -2.55 -24.57
C THR A 277 -2.78 -3.97 -24.02
N MET A 278 -3.46 -4.28 -22.91
CA MET A 278 -3.49 -5.64 -22.35
C MET A 278 -4.02 -6.67 -23.35
N LYS A 279 -5.17 -6.39 -23.97
CA LYS A 279 -5.76 -7.27 -24.97
C LYS A 279 -4.83 -7.49 -26.15
N LYS A 280 -4.17 -6.45 -26.62
CA LYS A 280 -3.20 -6.56 -27.72
C LYS A 280 -2.04 -7.48 -27.33
N GLN A 281 -1.39 -7.25 -26.18
CA GLN A 281 -0.29 -8.08 -25.70
C GLN A 281 -0.72 -9.53 -25.48
N MET A 282 -1.91 -9.75 -24.92
CA MET A 282 -2.46 -11.10 -24.75
C MET A 282 -2.68 -11.81 -26.07
N VAL A 283 -3.24 -11.13 -27.08
CA VAL A 283 -3.42 -11.70 -28.42
C VAL A 283 -2.08 -12.07 -29.03
N ASP A 284 -1.07 -11.21 -28.92
CA ASP A 284 0.27 -11.47 -29.45
C ASP A 284 0.91 -12.72 -28.78
N ILE A 285 0.77 -12.86 -27.45
CA ILE A 285 1.27 -14.02 -26.69
C ILE A 285 0.51 -15.30 -27.08
N PHE A 286 -0.82 -15.27 -27.08
CA PHE A 286 -1.61 -16.45 -27.46
C PHE A 286 -1.36 -16.84 -28.92
N LEU A 287 -1.14 -15.86 -29.80
CA LEU A 287 -0.76 -16.14 -31.19
C LEU A 287 0.59 -16.85 -31.24
N GLU A 288 1.61 -16.39 -30.49
CA GLU A 288 2.91 -17.05 -30.42
C GLU A 288 2.82 -18.48 -29.88
N GLU A 289 2.15 -18.69 -28.74
CA GLU A 289 1.93 -20.02 -28.16
C GLU A 289 1.17 -20.94 -29.11
N LEU A 290 0.12 -20.40 -29.75
CA LEU A 290 -0.68 -21.16 -30.71
C LEU A 290 0.14 -21.49 -31.96
N MET A 291 0.98 -20.57 -32.46
CA MET A 291 1.92 -20.85 -33.54
C MET A 291 2.92 -21.93 -33.15
N MET A 292 3.47 -21.92 -31.94
CA MET A 292 4.38 -22.98 -31.46
C MET A 292 3.71 -24.36 -31.44
N VAL A 293 2.43 -24.43 -31.11
CA VAL A 293 1.66 -25.68 -31.02
C VAL A 293 1.12 -26.13 -32.38
N VAL A 294 0.64 -25.21 -33.21
CA VAL A 294 0.10 -25.47 -34.55
C VAL A 294 1.23 -25.83 -35.52
N PHE A 295 2.32 -25.06 -35.52
CA PHE A 295 3.48 -25.26 -36.39
C PHE A 295 4.58 -26.10 -35.74
N HIS A 296 4.26 -26.87 -34.70
CA HIS A 296 5.23 -27.81 -34.14
C HIS A 296 5.67 -28.82 -35.23
N PRO A 297 6.97 -29.09 -35.44
CA PRO A 297 7.45 -29.91 -36.56
C PRO A 297 6.80 -31.29 -36.68
N LYS A 298 6.48 -31.90 -35.53
CA LYS A 298 5.75 -33.18 -35.48
C LYS A 298 4.35 -33.08 -36.10
N ARG A 299 3.60 -32.02 -35.81
CA ARG A 299 2.26 -31.80 -36.37
C ARG A 299 2.31 -31.45 -37.86
N ILE A 300 3.28 -30.65 -38.25
CA ILE A 300 3.52 -30.36 -39.67
C ILE A 300 3.82 -31.66 -40.43
N SER A 301 4.67 -32.53 -39.90
CA SER A 301 4.95 -33.84 -40.50
C SER A 301 3.70 -34.70 -40.61
N GLU A 302 2.89 -34.78 -39.54
CA GLU A 302 1.62 -35.52 -39.55
C GLU A 302 0.63 -34.97 -40.59
N TRP A 303 0.60 -33.65 -40.81
CA TRP A 303 -0.24 -33.04 -41.83
C TRP A 303 0.23 -33.30 -43.27
N LEU A 304 1.54 -33.23 -43.51
CA LEU A 304 2.14 -33.58 -44.79
C LEU A 304 1.90 -35.05 -45.12
N ASP A 305 2.07 -35.95 -44.14
CA ASP A 305 1.79 -37.39 -44.30
C ASP A 305 0.30 -37.67 -44.56
N ALA A 306 -0.59 -36.81 -44.07
CA ALA A 306 -2.03 -36.86 -44.33
C ALA A 306 -2.45 -36.22 -45.66
N GLY A 307 -1.52 -35.69 -46.46
CA GLY A 307 -1.77 -35.14 -47.79
C GLY A 307 -2.22 -33.67 -47.82
N PHE A 308 -2.01 -32.93 -46.73
CA PHE A 308 -2.20 -31.47 -46.72
C PHE A 308 -0.90 -30.80 -47.18
N GLU A 309 -0.77 -30.56 -48.49
CA GLU A 309 0.46 -30.02 -49.11
C GLU A 309 0.51 -28.47 -49.16
N ASP A 310 -0.64 -27.81 -49.01
CA ASP A 310 -0.74 -26.34 -49.08
C ASP A 310 -1.10 -25.73 -47.71
N PHE A 311 -0.12 -25.08 -47.08
CA PHE A 311 -0.28 -24.19 -45.91
C PHE A 311 0.09 -22.75 -46.29
#